data_AF-A0A6P8DKR6-F1
#
_entry.id   AF-A0A6P8DKR6-F1
#
_cell.length_a   1.000
_cell.length_b   1.000
_cell.length_c   1.000
_cell.angle_alpha   90.00
_cell.angle_beta   90.00
_cell.angle_gamma   90.00
#
_symmetry.space_group_name_H-M   'P 1'
#
loop_
_entity.id
_entity.type
_entity.pdbx_description
1 polymer ?
#
loop_
_entity_poly.entity_id
_entity_poly.type
_entity_poly.pdbx_seq_one_letter_code
_entity_poly.pdbx_strand_id
1 'polypeptide(L)'
;MGRGTLALELIGKEKSRRVTFEKGKSSLLKKAKEFSILCGVDTCVLIYGTPAISDRLDVLEIWPPNPDEWKLGTELMKARTSTCKDLIARLSEEEELISLKTLLGHRLESAKKRFEAMKSEKELAALLLQDQTNNIAPNPLMVG
;
A
#
# COMPACT_ATOMS: atom_id res chain seq x y z
N MET A 1 32.37 -17.21 -11.23
CA MET A 1 31.41 -17.29 -12.36
C MET A 1 31.48 -15.98 -13.14
N GLY A 2 31.69 -16.04 -14.45
CA GLY A 2 31.79 -14.86 -15.33
C GLY A 2 30.42 -14.29 -15.74
N ARG A 3 30.41 -13.12 -16.36
CA ARG A 3 29.19 -12.47 -16.89
C ARG A 3 28.77 -13.16 -18.18
N GLY A 4 27.64 -13.87 -18.16
CA GLY A 4 27.03 -14.44 -19.36
C GLY A 4 26.25 -13.40 -20.17
N THR A 5 26.16 -13.61 -21.48
CA THR A 5 25.28 -12.83 -22.36
C THR A 5 23.82 -13.21 -22.07
N LEU A 6 22.95 -12.20 -21.95
CA LEU A 6 21.51 -12.38 -21.77
C LEU A 6 20.79 -12.10 -23.10
N ALA A 7 19.80 -12.92 -23.43
CA ALA A 7 18.85 -12.62 -24.51
C ALA A 7 17.98 -11.41 -24.10
N LEU A 8 17.68 -10.52 -25.05
CA LEU A 8 16.82 -9.36 -24.84
C LEU A 8 15.34 -9.74 -24.97
N GLU A 9 14.90 -10.65 -24.11
CA GLU A 9 13.51 -11.14 -24.03
C GLU A 9 13.02 -11.20 -22.58
N LEU A 10 11.71 -11.41 -22.39
CA LEU A 10 11.15 -11.51 -21.05
C LEU A 10 11.71 -12.74 -20.32
N ILE A 11 12.39 -12.52 -19.20
CA ILE A 11 12.89 -13.60 -18.36
C ILE A 11 11.70 -14.34 -17.74
N GLY A 12 11.45 -15.58 -18.19
CA GLY A 12 10.32 -16.38 -17.72
C GLY A 12 10.37 -16.71 -16.22
N LYS A 13 11.56 -17.06 -15.71
CA LYS A 13 11.76 -17.42 -14.30
C LYS A 13 11.68 -16.19 -13.40
N GLU A 14 10.62 -16.09 -12.61
CA GLU A 14 10.32 -14.93 -11.77
C GLU A 14 11.45 -14.53 -10.82
N LYS A 15 12.05 -15.49 -10.09
CA LYS A 15 13.18 -15.20 -9.19
C LYS A 15 14.36 -14.57 -9.93
N SER A 16 14.70 -15.09 -11.11
CA SER A 16 15.77 -14.56 -11.95
C SER A 16 15.41 -13.19 -12.54
N ARG A 17 14.15 -13.03 -12.97
CA ARG A 17 13.61 -11.76 -13.47
C ARG A 17 13.71 -10.67 -12.42
N ARG A 18 13.31 -10.95 -11.18
CA ARG A 18 13.37 -10.00 -10.05
C ARG A 18 14.80 -9.57 -9.71
N VAL A 19 15.72 -10.53 -9.59
CA VAL A 19 17.13 -10.22 -9.31
C VAL A 19 17.76 -9.41 -10.44
N THR A 20 17.42 -9.72 -11.69
CA THR A 20 17.92 -8.98 -12.86
C THR A 20 17.33 -7.57 -12.92
N PHE A 21 16.04 -7.43 -12.61
CA PHE A 21 15.37 -6.12 -12.50
C PHE A 21 16.04 -5.24 -11.45
N GLU A 22 16.23 -5.73 -10.22
CA GLU A 22 16.87 -4.93 -9.16
C GLU A 22 18.30 -4.51 -9.51
N LYS A 23 19.10 -5.43 -10.07
CA LYS A 23 20.47 -5.11 -10.54
C LYS A 23 20.46 -4.09 -11.68
N GLY A 24 19.57 -4.28 -12.65
CA GLY A 24 19.39 -3.38 -13.79
C GLY A 24 18.98 -1.99 -13.33
N LYS A 25 17.98 -1.91 -12.44
CA LYS A 25 17.48 -0.69 -11.81
C LYS A 25 18.61 0.08 -11.14
N SER A 26 19.36 -0.54 -10.22
CA SER A 26 20.48 0.14 -9.55
C SER A 26 21.56 0.61 -10.53
N SER A 27 21.88 -0.19 -11.55
CA SER A 27 22.87 0.18 -12.56
C SER A 27 22.42 1.35 -13.43
N LEU A 28 21.14 1.37 -13.81
CA LEU A 28 20.53 2.43 -14.63
C LEU A 28 20.50 3.75 -13.87
N LEU A 29 20.05 3.73 -12.61
CA LEU A 29 20.02 4.92 -11.75
C LEU A 29 21.42 5.51 -11.53
N LYS A 30 22.43 4.65 -11.33
CA LYS A 30 23.82 5.09 -11.24
C LYS A 30 24.28 5.77 -12.53
N LYS A 31 23.96 5.20 -13.68
CA LYS A 31 24.34 5.75 -14.99
C LYS A 31 23.61 7.06 -15.30
N ALA A 32 22.34 7.17 -14.96
CA ALA A 32 21.58 8.43 -15.09
C ALA A 32 22.20 9.54 -14.23
N LYS A 33 22.62 9.21 -13.00
CA LYS A 33 23.34 10.15 -12.13
C LYS A 33 24.69 10.58 -12.71
N GLU A 34 25.51 9.63 -13.15
CA GLU A 34 26.79 9.93 -13.80
C GLU A 34 26.58 10.81 -15.04
N PHE A 35 25.61 10.48 -15.88
CA PHE A 35 25.29 11.24 -17.08
C PHE A 35 24.88 12.68 -16.77
N SER A 36 23.97 12.88 -15.80
CA SER A 36 23.53 14.22 -15.38
C SER A 36 24.70 15.06 -14.87
N ILE A 37 25.60 14.48 -14.06
CA ILE A 37 26.76 15.18 -13.51
C ILE A 37 27.81 15.49 -14.59
N LEU A 38 28.16 14.50 -15.42
CA LEU A 38 29.23 14.64 -16.41
C LEU A 38 28.85 15.54 -17.57
N CYS A 39 27.59 15.51 -17.99
CA CYS A 39 27.11 16.29 -19.12
C CYS A 39 26.39 17.57 -18.71
N GLY A 40 26.07 17.76 -17.43
CA GLY A 40 25.36 18.94 -16.93
C GLY A 40 23.93 19.06 -17.47
N VAL A 41 23.27 17.92 -17.72
CA VAL A 41 21.92 17.87 -18.30
C VAL A 41 20.90 17.35 -17.28
N ASP A 42 19.72 17.98 -17.29
CA ASP A 42 18.57 17.54 -16.49
C ASP A 42 18.15 16.15 -16.96
N THR A 43 18.23 15.16 -16.07
CA THR A 43 17.96 13.75 -16.38
C THR A 43 16.98 13.17 -15.38
N CYS A 44 15.98 12.45 -15.85
CA CYS A 44 15.07 11.68 -15.00
C CYS A 44 14.87 10.26 -15.52
N VAL A 45 14.64 9.34 -14.59
CA VAL A 45 14.26 7.97 -14.87
C VAL A 45 12.97 7.63 -14.13
N LEU A 46 12.00 7.08 -14.86
CA LEU A 46 10.75 6.53 -14.33
C LEU A 46 10.76 5.01 -14.52
N ILE A 47 10.60 4.26 -13.43
CA ILE A 47 10.66 2.81 -13.45
C ILE A 47 9.40 2.25 -12.81
N TYR A 48 8.64 1.46 -13.58
CA TYR A 48 7.53 0.67 -13.06
C TYR A 48 8.02 -0.74 -12.77
N GLY A 49 7.73 -1.23 -11.57
CA GLY A 49 8.02 -2.62 -11.23
C GLY A 49 7.41 -3.06 -9.91
N THR A 50 7.47 -4.36 -9.69
CA THR A 50 7.01 -4.98 -8.45
C THR A 50 8.20 -5.10 -7.48
N PRO A 51 8.24 -4.33 -6.39
CA PRO A 51 9.38 -4.36 -5.48
C PRO A 51 9.48 -5.71 -4.75
N ALA A 52 10.70 -6.01 -4.31
CA ALA A 52 11.12 -6.95 -3.25
C ALA A 52 10.05 -7.54 -2.30
N ILE A 53 9.23 -6.65 -1.75
CA ILE A 53 8.66 -6.79 -0.41
C ILE A 53 7.14 -6.57 -0.40
N SER A 54 6.53 -6.14 -1.51
CA SER A 54 5.08 -5.88 -1.52
C SER A 54 4.37 -6.52 -2.70
N ASP A 55 3.23 -7.15 -2.44
CA ASP A 55 2.23 -7.60 -3.42
C ASP A 55 1.51 -6.44 -4.13
N ARG A 56 1.99 -5.20 -3.97
CA ARG A 56 1.47 -4.06 -4.73
C ARG A 56 1.95 -4.15 -6.17
N LEU A 57 0.99 -4.27 -7.08
CA LEU A 57 1.22 -4.05 -8.50
C LEU A 57 1.73 -2.61 -8.72
N ASP A 58 2.76 -2.49 -9.56
CA ASP A 58 3.18 -1.26 -10.22
C ASP A 58 3.57 -0.09 -9.31
N VAL A 59 4.53 -0.33 -8.40
CA VAL A 59 5.19 0.78 -7.70
C VAL A 59 6.05 1.54 -8.71
N LEU A 60 5.68 2.79 -8.97
CA LEU A 60 6.51 3.70 -9.73
C LEU A 60 7.62 4.27 -8.84
N GLU A 61 8.86 3.97 -9.19
CA GLU A 61 10.04 4.62 -8.63
C GLU A 61 10.52 5.73 -9.58
N ILE A 62 10.75 6.92 -9.04
CA ILE A 62 11.23 8.09 -9.77
C ILE A 62 12.61 8.48 -9.24
N TRP A 63 13.54 8.76 -10.15
CA TRP A 63 14.82 9.38 -9.82
C TRP A 63 15.04 10.62 -10.71
N PRO A 64 15.57 11.73 -10.17
CA PRO A 64 15.89 12.00 -8.76
C PRO A 64 14.66 11.98 -7.84
N PRO A 65 14.78 11.53 -6.57
CA PRO A 65 13.67 11.45 -5.64
C PRO A 65 13.16 12.83 -5.22
N ASN A 66 14.01 13.85 -5.28
CA ASN A 66 13.61 15.23 -5.01
C ASN A 66 13.32 15.95 -6.34
N PRO A 67 12.05 16.30 -6.63
CA PRO A 67 11.68 16.97 -7.87
C PRO A 67 12.23 18.39 -8.00
N ASP A 68 12.67 19.02 -6.91
CA ASP A 68 13.29 20.35 -6.94
C ASP A 68 14.70 20.33 -7.56
N GLU A 69 15.30 19.15 -7.70
CA GLU A 69 16.64 18.97 -8.29
C GLU A 69 16.62 18.99 -9.83
N TRP A 70 15.45 18.98 -10.48
CA TRP A 70 15.35 18.99 -11.94
C TRP A 70 14.04 19.62 -12.42
N LYS A 71 14.15 20.65 -13.27
CA LYS A 71 13.01 21.50 -13.67
C LYS A 71 11.89 20.72 -14.35
N LEU A 72 12.27 19.79 -15.23
CA LEU A 72 11.36 18.88 -15.94
C LEU A 72 10.56 17.98 -14.96
N GLY A 73 11.03 17.79 -13.73
CA GLY A 73 10.40 16.91 -12.75
C GLY A 73 9.24 17.51 -12.05
N THR A 74 9.37 18.78 -11.72
CA THR A 74 8.23 19.55 -11.24
C THR A 74 7.12 19.58 -12.29
N GLU A 75 7.44 19.72 -13.58
CA GLU A 75 6.46 19.75 -14.67
C GLU A 75 5.82 18.38 -14.92
N LEU A 76 6.61 17.31 -15.00
CA LEU A 76 6.09 15.95 -15.15
C LEU A 76 5.24 15.50 -13.95
N MET A 77 5.67 15.84 -12.72
CA MET A 77 4.87 15.56 -11.52
C MET A 77 3.58 16.37 -11.50
N LYS A 78 3.61 17.65 -11.89
CA LYS A 78 2.40 18.47 -12.03
C LYS A 78 1.45 17.88 -13.07
N ALA A 79 1.95 17.53 -14.26
CA ALA A 79 1.17 16.93 -15.35
C ALA A 79 0.59 15.56 -14.96
N ARG A 80 1.34 14.74 -14.23
CA ARG A 80 0.84 13.46 -13.71
C ARG A 80 -0.24 13.67 -12.66
N THR A 81 -0.03 14.60 -11.74
CA THR A 81 -0.99 14.89 -10.66
C THR A 81 -2.29 15.43 -11.22
N SER A 82 -2.22 16.32 -12.24
CA SER A 82 -3.42 16.80 -12.94
C SER A 82 -4.11 15.65 -13.66
N THR A 83 -3.39 14.83 -14.42
CA THR A 83 -4.00 13.69 -15.16
C THR A 83 -4.65 12.67 -14.22
N CYS A 84 -4.01 12.33 -13.09
CA CYS A 84 -4.63 11.47 -12.08
C CYS A 84 -5.83 12.13 -11.42
N LYS A 85 -5.77 13.43 -11.13
CA LYS A 85 -6.90 14.18 -10.57
C LYS A 85 -8.08 14.21 -11.54
N ASP A 86 -7.82 14.38 -12.83
CA ASP A 86 -8.84 14.38 -13.89
C ASP A 86 -9.44 12.99 -14.11
N LEU A 87 -8.62 11.94 -14.11
CA LEU A 87 -9.10 10.54 -14.18
C LEU A 87 -9.95 10.18 -12.96
N ILE A 88 -9.52 10.58 -11.76
CA ILE A 88 -10.29 10.36 -10.53
C ILE A 88 -11.59 11.15 -10.57
N ALA A 89 -11.60 12.39 -11.04
CA ALA A 89 -12.82 13.18 -11.19
C ALA A 89 -13.80 12.49 -12.16
N ARG A 90 -13.32 12.07 -13.33
CA ARG A 90 -14.12 11.35 -14.33
C ARG A 90 -14.68 10.02 -13.81
N LEU A 91 -13.88 9.22 -13.12
CA LEU A 91 -14.33 7.97 -12.51
C LEU A 91 -15.26 8.23 -11.32
N SER A 92 -15.11 9.35 -10.63
CA SER A 92 -15.98 9.75 -9.52
C SER A 92 -17.31 10.33 -9.99
N GLU A 93 -17.43 10.68 -11.27
CA GLU A 93 -18.66 11.18 -11.90
C GLU A 93 -19.53 10.05 -12.48
N GLU A 94 -19.01 8.82 -12.59
CA GLU A 94 -19.81 7.66 -13.00
C GLU A 94 -20.88 7.32 -11.94
N GLU A 95 -22.15 7.48 -12.32
CA GLU A 95 -23.32 7.27 -11.44
C GLU A 95 -23.35 5.89 -10.78
N GLU A 96 -22.93 4.84 -11.51
CA GLU A 96 -22.87 3.48 -11.00
C GLU A 96 -21.85 3.33 -9.86
N LEU A 97 -20.71 4.01 -9.97
CA LEU A 97 -19.63 3.98 -8.99
C LEU A 97 -20.00 4.77 -7.73
N ILE A 98 -20.69 5.90 -7.88
CA ILE A 98 -21.26 6.67 -6.76
C ILE A 98 -22.27 5.83 -5.98
N SER A 99 -23.20 5.18 -6.68
CA SER A 99 -24.21 4.29 -6.08
C SER A 99 -23.56 3.14 -5.31
N LEU A 100 -22.57 2.48 -5.91
CA LEU A 100 -21.84 1.39 -5.25
C LEU A 100 -21.07 1.88 -4.01
N LYS A 101 -20.38 3.01 -4.11
CA LYS A 101 -19.59 3.61 -3.02
C LYS A 101 -20.46 4.00 -1.84
N THR A 102 -21.62 4.62 -2.10
CA THR A 102 -22.59 4.98 -1.05
C THR A 102 -23.17 3.74 -0.36
N LEU A 103 -23.52 2.71 -1.12
CA LEU A 103 -24.04 1.45 -0.56
C LEU A 103 -22.99 0.73 0.31
N LEU A 104 -21.75 0.63 -0.17
CA LEU A 104 -20.65 0.02 0.60
C LEU A 104 -20.34 0.83 1.85
N GLY A 105 -20.36 2.16 1.78
CA GLY A 105 -20.20 3.04 2.94
C GLY A 105 -21.28 2.80 4.00
N HIS A 106 -22.55 2.71 3.60
CA HIS A 106 -23.65 2.44 4.53
C HIS A 106 -23.52 1.06 5.19
N ARG A 107 -23.10 0.04 4.43
CA ARG A 107 -22.87 -1.31 4.97
C ARG A 107 -21.72 -1.34 5.97
N LEU A 108 -20.63 -0.62 5.68
CA LEU A 108 -19.48 -0.51 6.57
C LEU A 108 -19.88 0.16 7.89
N GLU A 109 -20.59 1.28 7.83
CA GLU A 109 -21.06 2.02 9.01
C GLU A 109 -22.04 1.18 9.85
N SER A 110 -22.93 0.44 9.19
CA SER A 110 -23.84 -0.50 9.85
C SER A 110 -23.09 -1.64 10.55
N ALA A 111 -22.06 -2.20 9.90
CA ALA A 111 -21.23 -3.24 10.49
C ALA A 111 -20.42 -2.72 11.69
N LYS A 112 -19.89 -1.50 11.59
CA LYS A 112 -19.15 -0.83 12.66
C LYS A 112 -20.03 -0.63 13.90
N LYS A 113 -21.25 -0.12 13.73
CA LYS A 113 -22.22 0.02 14.83
C LYS A 113 -22.56 -1.30 15.50
N ARG A 114 -22.76 -2.37 14.71
CA ARG A 114 -23.02 -3.72 15.25
C ARG A 114 -21.83 -4.27 16.04
N PHE A 115 -20.61 -4.00 15.57
CA PHE A 115 -19.41 -4.41 16.28
C PHE A 115 -19.26 -3.71 17.63
N GLU A 116 -19.47 -2.39 17.67
CA GLU A 116 -19.45 -1.63 18.94
C GLU A 116 -20.57 -2.07 19.89
N ALA A 117 -21.77 -2.36 19.38
CA ALA A 117 -22.87 -2.90 20.18
C ALA A 117 -22.49 -4.26 20.80
N MET A 118 -22.00 -5.21 20.00
CA MET A 118 -21.52 -6.50 20.51
C MET A 118 -20.37 -6.37 21.52
N LYS A 119 -19.52 -5.36 21.36
CA LYS A 119 -18.46 -5.08 22.33
C LYS A 119 -19.03 -4.62 23.66
N SER A 120 -19.96 -3.66 23.65
CA SER A 120 -20.63 -3.20 24.87
C SER A 120 -21.45 -4.31 25.57
N GLU A 121 -22.12 -5.18 24.81
CA GLU A 121 -22.88 -6.31 25.37
C GLU A 121 -21.96 -7.33 26.05
N LYS A 122 -20.79 -7.62 25.47
CA LYS A 122 -19.79 -8.49 26.10
C LYS A 122 -19.20 -7.90 27.37
N GLU A 123 -18.95 -6.58 27.39
CA GLU A 123 -18.47 -5.89 28.60
C GLU A 123 -19.52 -5.93 29.72
N LEU A 124 -20.80 -5.71 29.40
CA LEU A 124 -21.90 -5.83 30.37
C LEU A 124 -22.08 -7.27 30.87
N ALA A 125 -21.99 -8.27 30.00
CA ALA A 125 -22.09 -9.68 30.39
C ALA A 125 -20.92 -10.12 31.30
N ALA A 126 -19.71 -9.62 31.05
CA ALA A 126 -18.54 -9.89 31.90
C ALA A 126 -18.73 -9.33 33.32
N LEU A 127 -19.31 -8.12 33.44
CA LEU A 127 -19.63 -7.51 34.74
C LEU A 127 -20.71 -8.28 35.49
N LEU A 128 -21.77 -8.72 34.81
CA LEU A 128 -22.86 -9.51 35.43
C LEU A 128 -22.38 -10.88 35.94
N LEU A 129 -21.44 -11.53 35.24
CA LEU A 129 -20.86 -12.80 35.67
C LEU A 129 -19.97 -12.66 36.93
N GLN A 130 -19.25 -11.54 37.07
CA GLN A 130 -18.48 -11.26 38.30
C GLN A 130 -19.37 -11.09 39.53
N ASP A 131 -20.56 -10.49 39.37
CA ASP A 131 -21.50 -10.27 40.46
C ASP A 131 -22.10 -11.59 41.00
N GLN A 132 -22.36 -12.55 40.11
CA GLN A 132 -22.86 -13.88 40.51
C GLN A 132 -21.82 -14.72 41.27
N THR A 133 -20.53 -14.58 40.94
CA THR A 133 -19.46 -15.32 41.65
C THR A 133 -19.17 -14.78 43.05
N ASN A 134 -19.49 -13.52 43.32
CA ASN A 134 -19.29 -12.91 44.64
C ASN A 134 -20.41 -13.22 45.63
N ASN A 135 -21.53 -13.81 45.18
CA ASN A 135 -22.72 -14.06 46.01
C ASN A 135 -22.97 -15.55 46.32
N ILE A 136 -22.09 -16.46 45.92
CA ILE A 136 -22.13 -17.87 46.33
C ILE A 136 -20.98 -18.15 47.31
N ALA A 137 -21.13 -17.68 48.55
CA ALA A 137 -20.35 -18.23 49.66
C ALA A 137 -20.95 -19.59 50.05
N PRO A 138 -20.16 -20.69 50.13
CA PRO A 138 -20.68 -21.98 50.56
C PRO A 138 -20.93 -21.99 52.07
N ASN A 139 -22.14 -22.33 52.49
CA ASN A 139 -22.45 -22.68 53.87
C ASN A 139 -21.54 -23.83 54.33
N PRO A 140 -20.77 -23.70 55.42
CA PRO A 140 -20.07 -24.83 56.00
C PRO A 140 -21.05 -25.62 56.90
N LEU A 141 -21.47 -26.78 56.42
CA LEU A 141 -21.93 -27.87 57.29
C LEU A 141 -20.71 -28.73 57.65
N MET A 142 -20.27 -28.65 58.91
CA MET A 142 -19.38 -29.62 59.57
C MET A 142 -19.97 -29.78 60.98
N VAL A 143 -20.72 -30.84 61.30
CA VAL A 143 -20.26 -32.16 61.76
C VAL A 143 -19.20 -32.05 62.86
N GLY A 144 -19.60 -32.39 64.09
CA GLY A 144 -18.79 -32.45 65.30
C GLY A 144 -19.68 -32.54 66.53
#